data_AF-X1KBI9-F1
#
_entry.id   AF-X1KBI9-F1
#
_cell.length_a   1.000
_cell.length_b   1.000
_cell.length_c   1.000
_cell.angle_alpha   90.00
_cell.angle_beta   90.00
_cell.angle_gamma   90.00
#
_symmetry.space_group_name_H-M   'P 1'
#
loop_
_entity.id
_entity.type
_entity.pdbx_description
1 polymer ?
#
loop_
_entity_poly.entity_id
_entity_poly.type
_entity_poly.pdbx_seq_one_letter_code
_entity_poly.pdbx_strand_id
1 'polypeptide(L)'
;MEIISAQSVFIRIATDTGLHGMGEANPYWAITGETQAINLAGAKDIAKLLLHKDPIDIEGRIREINAFLAHNSTLKSAFDMALYDLLGKVSQLPLYALLGGSNNTFYT
;
A
#
# COMPACT_ATOMS: atom_id res chain seq x y z
N MET A 1 18.37 8.69 -21.39
CA MET A 1 17.25 7.72 -21.28
C MET A 1 16.03 8.54 -20.91
N GLU A 2 15.08 8.67 -21.84
CA GLU A 2 13.84 9.44 -21.63
C GLU A 2 12.78 8.52 -21.02
N ILE A 3 12.08 8.98 -19.98
CA ILE A 3 10.98 8.23 -19.36
C ILE A 3 9.69 8.69 -20.02
N ILE A 4 9.12 7.86 -20.89
CA ILE A 4 7.91 8.18 -21.65
C ILE A 4 6.60 7.71 -20.98
N SER A 5 6.68 6.81 -19.99
CA SER A 5 5.52 6.35 -19.21
C SER A 5 5.96 5.72 -17.89
N ALA A 6 5.06 5.72 -16.89
CA ALA A 6 5.21 4.99 -15.63
C ALA A 6 4.12 3.92 -15.55
N GLN A 7 4.50 2.67 -15.28
CA GLN A 7 3.58 1.53 -15.22
C GLN A 7 3.19 1.19 -13.78
N SER A 8 2.60 2.16 -13.08
CA SER A 8 2.19 1.98 -11.68
C SER A 8 0.90 1.16 -11.54
N VAL A 9 0.70 0.59 -10.36
CA VAL A 9 -0.55 -0.04 -9.90
C VAL A 9 -1.01 0.68 -8.64
N PHE A 10 -2.25 1.18 -8.63
CA PHE A 10 -2.83 1.82 -7.45
C PHE A 10 -3.73 0.84 -6.70
N ILE A 11 -3.51 0.74 -5.39
CA ILE A 11 -4.33 -0.04 -4.47
C ILE A 11 -5.24 0.91 -3.70
N ARG A 12 -6.53 0.57 -3.64
CA ARG A 12 -7.52 1.25 -2.80
C ARG A 12 -8.18 0.23 -1.88
N ILE A 13 -8.01 0.39 -0.57
CA ILE A 13 -8.68 -0.42 0.45
C ILE A 13 -9.87 0.40 0.95
N ALA A 14 -11.10 -0.07 0.69
CA ALA A 14 -12.32 0.57 1.14
C ALA A 14 -12.92 -0.17 2.34
N THR A 15 -13.51 0.59 3.26
CA THR A 15 -14.20 0.08 4.45
C THR A 15 -15.71 0.28 4.32
N ASP A 16 -16.47 -0.41 5.16
CA ASP A 16 -17.92 -0.26 5.30
C ASP A 16 -18.33 1.11 5.88
N THR A 17 -17.42 1.81 6.57
CA THR A 17 -17.63 3.19 7.04
C THR A 17 -17.56 4.26 5.93
N GLY A 18 -17.22 3.86 4.69
CA GLY A 18 -17.03 4.77 3.57
C GLY A 18 -15.63 5.39 3.48
N LEU A 19 -14.77 5.19 4.49
CA LEU A 19 -13.36 5.55 4.43
C LEU A 19 -12.59 4.60 3.51
N HIS A 20 -11.55 5.12 2.86
CA HIS A 20 -10.63 4.32 2.07
C HIS A 20 -9.19 4.83 2.18
N GLY A 21 -8.23 3.91 2.11
CA GLY A 21 -6.80 4.20 2.00
C GLY A 21 -6.24 3.90 0.62
N MET A 22 -5.19 4.60 0.23
CA MET A 22 -4.55 4.54 -1.08
C MET A 22 -3.06 4.20 -0.95
N GLY A 23 -2.55 3.38 -1.87
CA GLY A 23 -1.12 3.12 -2.00
C GLY A 23 -0.74 2.81 -3.43
N GLU A 24 0.55 2.97 -3.76
CA GLU A 24 1.07 2.82 -5.11
C GLU A 24 2.16 1.74 -5.16
N ALA A 25 2.09 0.87 -6.17
CA ALA A 25 3.18 0.01 -6.58
C ALA A 25 3.76 0.56 -7.88
N ASN A 26 5.05 0.89 -7.91
CA ASN A 26 5.77 1.28 -9.14
C ASN A 26 6.83 0.22 -9.48
N PRO A 27 6.43 -0.90 -10.10
CA PRO A 27 7.35 -2.01 -10.35
C PRO A 27 8.37 -1.66 -11.42
N TYR A 28 9.64 -1.95 -11.13
CA TYR A 28 10.72 -1.88 -12.12
C TYR A 28 11.44 -3.22 -12.17
N TRP A 29 11.18 -3.97 -13.24
CA TRP A 29 11.58 -5.37 -13.39
C TRP A 29 13.08 -5.61 -13.21
N ALA A 30 13.93 -4.67 -13.60
CA ALA A 30 15.38 -4.82 -13.47
C ALA A 30 15.87 -4.69 -12.01
N ILE A 31 15.06 -4.15 -11.09
CA ILE A 31 15.39 -4.03 -9.67
C ILE A 31 14.64 -5.09 -8.85
N THR A 32 13.32 -5.18 -9.00
CA THR A 32 12.48 -6.02 -8.13
C THR A 32 12.01 -7.33 -8.78
N GLY A 33 12.25 -7.50 -10.10
CA GLY A 33 11.68 -8.62 -10.86
C GLY A 33 10.18 -8.51 -11.11
N GLU A 34 9.54 -7.43 -10.64
CA GLU A 34 8.11 -7.21 -10.78
C GLU A 34 7.78 -6.52 -12.10
N THR A 35 6.61 -6.86 -12.67
CA THR A 35 5.98 -6.11 -13.76
C THR A 35 4.60 -5.65 -13.31
N GLN A 36 4.03 -4.66 -13.99
CA GLN A 36 2.65 -4.20 -13.72
C GLN A 36 1.65 -5.37 -13.78
N ALA A 37 1.81 -6.29 -14.72
CA ALA A 37 0.94 -7.45 -14.88
C ALA A 37 1.00 -8.41 -13.69
N ILE A 38 2.22 -8.71 -13.19
CA ILE A 38 2.40 -9.54 -11.98
C ILE A 38 1.73 -8.85 -10.79
N ASN A 39 1.90 -7.54 -10.64
CA ASN A 39 1.35 -6.80 -9.52
C ASN A 39 -0.18 -6.75 -9.56
N LEU A 40 -0.78 -6.56 -10.74
CA LEU A 40 -2.24 -6.62 -10.92
C LEU A 40 -2.82 -8.01 -10.60
N ALA A 41 -2.11 -9.09 -10.95
CA ALA A 41 -2.53 -10.44 -10.61
C ALA A 41 -2.46 -10.68 -9.09
N GLY A 42 -1.32 -10.41 -8.47
CA GLY A 42 -1.12 -10.59 -7.03
C GLY A 42 -2.06 -9.71 -6.19
N ALA A 43 -2.35 -8.48 -6.64
CA ALA A 43 -3.26 -7.57 -5.95
C ALA A 43 -4.66 -8.18 -5.76
N LYS A 44 -5.17 -8.91 -6.75
CA LYS A 44 -6.50 -9.54 -6.68
C LYS A 44 -6.54 -10.64 -5.61
N ASP A 45 -5.46 -11.37 -5.43
CA ASP A 45 -5.40 -12.46 -4.46
C ASP A 45 -5.11 -11.94 -3.04
N ILE A 46 -4.24 -10.94 -2.91
CA ILE A 46 -4.08 -10.21 -1.63
C ILE A 46 -5.41 -9.54 -1.21
N ALA A 47 -6.15 -8.95 -2.14
CA ALA A 47 -7.45 -8.36 -1.82
C ALA A 47 -8.41 -9.39 -1.19
N LYS A 48 -8.50 -10.60 -1.76
CA LYS A 48 -9.30 -11.70 -1.18
C LYS A 48 -8.80 -12.10 0.21
N LEU A 49 -7.48 -12.15 0.41
CA LEU A 49 -6.87 -12.47 1.70
C LEU A 49 -7.28 -11.46 2.80
N LEU A 50 -7.43 -10.18 2.45
CA LEU A 50 -7.70 -9.10 3.41
C LEU A 50 -9.19 -8.82 3.66
N LEU A 51 -10.09 -9.35 2.83
CA LEU A 51 -11.53 -9.12 2.99
C LEU A 51 -12.02 -9.51 4.39
N HIS A 52 -12.91 -8.68 4.95
CA HIS A 52 -13.53 -8.85 6.26
C HIS A 52 -12.56 -8.84 7.47
N LYS A 53 -11.31 -8.42 7.26
CA LYS A 53 -10.34 -8.23 8.35
C LYS A 53 -10.27 -6.78 8.77
N ASP A 54 -9.90 -6.56 10.03
CA ASP A 54 -9.66 -5.22 10.56
C ASP A 54 -8.44 -4.58 9.86
N PRO A 55 -8.61 -3.44 9.15
CA PRO A 55 -7.52 -2.76 8.48
C PRO A 55 -6.59 -1.99 9.44
N ILE A 56 -7.00 -1.73 10.69
CA ILE A 56 -6.18 -0.99 11.66
C ILE A 56 -5.14 -1.88 12.35
N ASP A 57 -5.31 -3.20 12.33
CA ASP A 57 -4.26 -4.18 12.66
C ASP A 57 -3.28 -4.34 11.48
N ILE A 58 -2.60 -3.24 11.13
CA ILE A 58 -1.67 -3.14 9.99
C ILE A 58 -0.60 -4.23 10.09
N GLU A 59 0.03 -4.36 11.25
CA GLU A 59 1.07 -5.37 11.50
C GLU A 59 0.56 -6.80 11.25
N GLY A 60 -0.67 -7.12 11.65
CA GLY A 60 -1.31 -8.40 11.34
C GLY A 60 -1.52 -8.60 9.85
N ARG A 61 -2.07 -7.59 9.15
CA ARG A 61 -2.30 -7.67 7.70
C ARG A 61 -1.00 -7.81 6.91
N ILE A 62 0.04 -7.08 7.28
CA ILE A 62 1.36 -7.16 6.64
C ILE A 62 2.04 -8.51 6.89
N ARG A 63 1.94 -9.07 8.10
CA ARG A 63 2.42 -10.43 8.36
C ARG A 63 1.70 -11.47 7.49
N GLU A 64 0.38 -11.38 7.36
CA GLU A 64 -0.41 -12.26 6.51
C GLU A 64 -0.01 -12.14 5.03
N ILE A 65 0.13 -10.90 4.52
CA ILE A 65 0.59 -10.63 3.16
C ILE A 65 1.98 -11.24 2.92
N ASN A 66 2.91 -11.06 3.86
CA ASN A 66 4.26 -11.57 3.74
C ASN A 66 4.33 -13.11 3.76
N ALA A 67 3.46 -13.75 4.54
CA ALA A 67 3.33 -15.21 4.54
C ALA A 67 2.66 -15.75 3.26
N PHE A 68 1.72 -15.00 2.69
CA PHE A 68 0.96 -15.40 1.51
C PHE A 68 1.77 -15.32 0.20
N LEU A 69 2.53 -14.24 0.02
CA LEU A 69 3.31 -13.99 -1.20
C LEU A 69 4.77 -13.78 -0.81
N ALA A 70 5.68 -14.65 -1.25
CA ALA A 70 7.08 -14.57 -0.81
C ALA A 70 7.79 -13.30 -1.30
N HIS A 71 7.58 -12.94 -2.58
CA HIS A 71 8.25 -11.82 -3.24
C HIS A 71 7.32 -10.61 -3.41
N ASN A 72 7.48 -9.82 -4.47
CA ASN A 72 6.64 -8.67 -4.83
C ASN A 72 6.65 -7.54 -3.80
N SER A 73 7.84 -7.09 -3.38
CA SER A 73 8.00 -6.04 -2.37
C SER A 73 7.31 -4.74 -2.75
N THR A 74 7.28 -4.38 -4.05
CA THR A 74 6.62 -3.16 -4.51
C THR A 74 5.10 -3.27 -4.38
N LEU A 75 4.51 -4.42 -4.73
CA LEU A 75 3.08 -4.66 -4.50
C LEU A 75 2.73 -4.64 -3.00
N LYS A 76 3.53 -5.31 -2.17
CA LYS A 76 3.31 -5.38 -0.72
C LYS A 76 3.34 -3.99 -0.08
N SER A 77 4.31 -3.17 -0.48
CA SER A 77 4.42 -1.77 -0.05
C SER A 77 3.18 -0.95 -0.40
N ALA A 78 2.55 -1.21 -1.56
CA ALA A 78 1.31 -0.53 -1.93
C ALA A 78 0.13 -0.86 -1.00
N PHE A 79 0.05 -2.10 -0.49
CA PHE A 79 -0.94 -2.44 0.54
C PHE A 79 -0.59 -1.81 1.89
N ASP A 80 0.68 -1.81 2.28
CA ASP A 80 1.16 -1.16 3.50
C ASP A 80 0.82 0.34 3.54
N MET A 81 1.16 1.07 2.47
CA MET A 81 0.80 2.48 2.32
C MET A 81 -0.71 2.70 2.38
N ALA A 82 -1.51 1.84 1.73
CA ALA A 82 -2.96 1.96 1.78
C ALA A 82 -3.53 1.75 3.19
N LEU A 83 -2.97 0.83 3.98
CA LEU A 83 -3.37 0.62 5.37
C LEU A 83 -2.99 1.83 6.25
N TYR A 84 -1.79 2.40 6.07
CA TYR A 84 -1.36 3.59 6.79
C TYR A 84 -2.12 4.87 6.39
N ASP A 85 -2.43 5.07 5.12
CA ASP A 85 -3.30 6.17 4.66
C ASP A 85 -4.70 6.06 5.28
N LEU A 86 -5.24 4.85 5.35
CA LEU A 86 -6.52 4.58 6.03
C LEU A 86 -6.42 4.86 7.53
N LEU A 87 -5.33 4.48 8.20
CA LEU A 87 -5.09 4.78 9.62
C LEU A 87 -5.11 6.29 9.88
N GLY A 88 -4.46 7.10 9.02
CA GLY A 88 -4.49 8.55 9.08
C GLY A 88 -5.92 9.11 9.02
N LYS A 89 -6.71 8.62 8.07
CA LYS A 89 -8.11 9.02 7.87
C LYS A 89 -9.02 8.61 9.03
N VAL A 90 -8.88 7.37 9.53
CA VAL A 90 -9.64 6.87 10.69
C VAL A 90 -9.28 7.67 11.95
N SER A 91 -8.01 7.97 12.15
CA SER A 91 -7.54 8.72 13.33
C SER A 91 -7.74 10.22 13.22
N GLN A 92 -8.16 10.72 12.04
CA GLN A 92 -8.24 12.15 11.72
C GLN A 92 -6.91 12.89 11.97
N LEU A 93 -5.80 12.21 11.73
CA LEU A 93 -4.45 12.74 11.93
C LEU A 93 -3.64 12.64 10.64
N PRO A 94 -2.76 13.61 10.35
CA PRO A 94 -1.83 13.47 9.25
C PRO A 94 -0.87 12.31 9.54
N LEU A 95 -0.57 11.51 8.52
CA LEU A 95 0.21 10.27 8.69
C LEU A 95 1.59 10.53 9.34
N TYR A 96 2.27 11.63 9.02
CA TYR A 96 3.56 11.95 9.64
C TYR A 96 3.49 12.00 11.17
N ALA A 97 2.36 12.48 11.74
CA ALA A 97 2.20 12.60 13.19
C ALA A 97 2.01 11.22 13.83
N LEU A 98 1.30 10.32 13.15
CA LEU A 98 1.15 8.92 13.56
C LEU A 98 2.48 8.15 13.48
N LEU A 99 3.36 8.54 12.55
CA LEU A 99 4.71 7.99 12.42
C LEU A 99 5.73 8.66 13.35
N GLY A 100 5.28 9.48 14.32
CA GLY A 100 6.13 10.11 15.34
C GLY A 100 6.81 11.41 14.90
N GLY A 101 6.48 11.94 13.74
CA GLY A 101 7.01 13.21 13.23
C GLY A 101 6.37 14.43 13.91
N SER A 102 7.18 15.46 14.13
CA SER A 102 6.75 16.76 14.68
C SER A 102 6.87 17.93 13.69
N ASN A 103 7.64 17.76 12.61
CA ASN A 103 7.78 18.78 11.58
C ASN A 103 6.66 18.64 10.54
N ASN A 104 5.82 19.68 10.46
CA ASN A 104 4.70 19.78 9.53
C ASN A 104 4.94 20.81 8.41
N THR A 105 6.16 21.34 8.32
CA THR A 105 6.53 22.42 7.39
C THR A 105 7.49 21.90 6.33
N PHE A 106 7.22 22.23 5.06
CA PHE A 106 8.10 21.93 3.94
C PHE A 106 9.02 23.13 3.67
N TYR A 107 10.29 22.86 3.40
CA TYR A 107 11.25 23.86 2.90
C TYR A 107 11.57 23.53 1.44
N THR A 108 11.53 24.53 0.57
CA THR A 108 11.91 24.42 -0.86
C THR A 108 13.20 25.17 -1.11
#